data_AF-A0A1R1X3L1-F1
#
_entry.id   AF-A0A1R1X3L1-F1
#
_cell.length_a   1.000
_cell.length_b   1.000
_cell.length_c   1.000
_cell.angle_alpha   90.00
_cell.angle_beta   90.00
_cell.angle_gamma   90.00
#
_symmetry.space_group_name_H-M   'P 1'
#
loop_
_entity.id
_entity.type
_entity.pdbx_description
1 polymer ?
#
loop_
_entity_poly.entity_id
_entity_poly.type
_entity_poly.pdbx_seq_one_letter_code
_entity_poly.pdbx_strand_id
1 'polypeptide(L)'
;MPMIAKALDSFGAGYTLLKVPVDSPKNTSSETYAFRKRRDTNLTAVPTLIAYNREGITGRLVETQLLNYNNIIRFLSSHFQ
;
A
#
# COMPACT_ATOMS: atom_id res chain seq x y z
N MET A 1 9.37 4.79 -6.09
CA MET A 1 9.14 5.66 -4.90
C MET A 1 8.77 7.10 -5.24
N PRO A 2 9.43 7.83 -6.17
CA PRO A 2 9.08 9.23 -6.46
C PRO A 2 7.62 9.43 -6.86
N MET A 3 7.03 8.46 -7.59
CA MET A 3 5.65 8.55 -8.05
C MET A 3 4.62 8.50 -6.91
N ILE A 4 4.82 7.60 -5.93
CA ILE A 4 3.93 7.46 -4.77
C ILE A 4 3.99 8.73 -3.92
N ALA A 5 5.21 9.21 -3.62
CA ALA A 5 5.40 10.46 -2.88
C ALA A 5 4.71 11.64 -3.58
N LYS A 6 4.97 11.83 -4.88
CA LYS A 6 4.34 12.89 -5.68
C LYS A 6 2.81 12.83 -5.65
N ALA A 7 2.23 11.64 -5.78
CA ALA A 7 0.78 11.46 -5.75
C ALA A 7 0.19 11.77 -4.37
N LEU A 8 0.85 11.30 -3.31
CA LEU A 8 0.48 11.56 -1.92
C LEU A 8 0.54 13.06 -1.58
N ASP A 9 1.61 13.75 -1.99
CA ASP A 9 1.76 15.20 -1.81
C ASP A 9 0.65 15.98 -2.55
N SER A 10 0.28 15.51 -3.75
CA SER A 10 -0.76 16.16 -4.56
C SER A 10 -2.18 15.88 -4.06
N PHE A 11 -2.42 14.74 -3.39
CA PHE A 11 -3.73 14.40 -2.82
C PHE A 11 -4.07 15.27 -1.59
N GLY A 12 -3.05 15.73 -0.85
CA GLY A 12 -3.23 16.63 0.28
C GLY A 12 -3.44 15.93 1.63
N ALA A 13 -4.03 16.64 2.59
CA ALA A 13 -4.26 16.13 3.95
C ALA A 13 -5.50 15.22 4.03
N GLY A 14 -5.55 14.31 5.01
CA GLY A 14 -6.69 13.39 5.22
C GLY A 14 -6.30 11.92 5.39
N TYR A 15 -5.02 11.59 5.28
CA TYR A 15 -4.48 10.26 5.55
C TYR A 15 -3.23 10.35 6.42
N THR A 16 -2.84 9.22 7.00
CA THR A 16 -1.52 9.02 7.60
C THR A 16 -0.76 7.98 6.79
N LEU A 17 0.44 8.31 6.32
CA LEU A 17 1.27 7.36 5.59
C LEU A 17 2.11 6.52 6.57
N LEU A 18 1.82 5.22 6.62
CA LEU A 18 2.66 4.25 7.33
C LEU A 18 3.59 3.55 6.35
N LYS A 19 4.90 3.69 6.56
CA LYS A 19 5.93 2.98 5.79
C LYS A 19 6.33 1.72 6.56
N VAL A 20 5.97 0.56 6.04
CA VAL A 20 6.28 -0.73 6.66
C VAL A 20 7.35 -1.42 5.82
N PRO A 21 8.63 -1.47 6.27
CA PRO A 21 9.63 -2.31 5.64
C PRO A 21 9.25 -3.77 5.85
N VAL A 22 9.41 -4.57 4.81
CA VAL A 22 9.16 -6.02 4.84
C VAL A 22 10.35 -6.75 4.29
N ASP A 23 10.66 -7.89 4.87
CA ASP A 23 11.79 -8.70 4.44
C ASP A 23 11.51 -9.36 3.08
N SER A 24 12.59 -9.86 2.50
CA SER A 24 12.55 -10.66 1.28
C SER A 24 11.47 -11.75 1.36
N PRO A 25 10.72 -12.01 0.27
CA PRO A 25 9.73 -13.08 0.23
C PRO A 25 10.32 -14.48 0.50
N LYS A 26 11.65 -14.63 0.40
CA LYS A 26 12.35 -15.89 0.69
C LYS A 26 12.65 -16.10 2.18
N ASN A 27 12.55 -15.05 3.00
CA ASN A 27 12.80 -15.14 4.44
C ASN A 27 11.51 -15.49 5.19
N THR A 28 11.18 -16.78 5.25
CA THR A 28 9.92 -17.27 5.84
C THR A 28 9.90 -17.24 7.37
N SER A 29 11.06 -17.09 8.03
CA SER A 29 11.18 -16.96 9.48
C SER A 29 11.06 -15.53 9.99
N SER A 30 11.02 -14.54 9.10
CA SER A 30 10.80 -13.13 9.47
C SER A 30 9.39 -12.92 10.03
N GLU A 31 9.27 -12.09 11.07
CA GLU A 31 7.97 -11.63 11.58
C GLU A 31 7.13 -10.95 10.49
N THR A 32 7.78 -10.25 9.55
CA THR A 32 7.11 -9.57 8.44
C THR A 32 6.55 -10.54 7.39
N TYR A 33 6.98 -11.81 7.39
CA TYR A 33 6.40 -12.85 6.55
C TYR A 33 4.93 -13.12 6.90
N ALA A 34 4.50 -12.79 8.12
CA ALA A 34 3.10 -12.88 8.53
C ALA A 34 2.15 -12.07 7.64
N PHE A 35 2.58 -10.92 7.10
CA PHE A 35 1.78 -10.12 6.17
C PHE A 35 1.42 -10.85 4.87
N ARG A 36 2.18 -11.89 4.50
CA ARG A 36 1.93 -12.74 3.33
C ARG A 36 0.95 -13.87 3.62
N LYS A 37 0.72 -14.20 4.89
CA LYS A 37 -0.19 -15.27 5.33
C LYS A 37 -1.53 -14.76 5.84
N ARG A 38 -1.55 -13.51 6.32
CA ARG A 38 -2.75 -12.81 6.76
C ARG A 38 -3.74 -12.62 5.61
N ARG A 39 -5.00 -13.00 5.82
CA ARG A 39 -6.06 -12.98 4.78
C ARG A 39 -6.42 -11.56 4.33
N ASP A 40 -6.41 -10.61 5.26
CA ASP A 40 -6.72 -9.20 5.03
C ASP A 40 -5.60 -8.51 4.23
N THR A 41 -4.34 -8.72 4.62
CA THR A 41 -3.18 -8.08 3.96
C THR A 41 -2.80 -8.81 2.67
N ASN A 42 -2.68 -10.14 2.73
CA ASN A 42 -2.27 -11.02 1.64
C ASN A 42 -1.19 -10.42 0.73
N LEU A 43 -0.04 -10.07 1.33
CA LEU A 43 1.05 -9.39 0.63
C LEU A 43 1.74 -10.33 -0.36
N THR A 44 1.36 -10.24 -1.65
CA THR A 44 1.93 -11.06 -2.72
C THR A 44 3.21 -10.46 -3.30
N ALA A 45 3.30 -9.13 -3.37
CA ALA A 45 4.39 -8.42 -4.01
C ALA A 45 4.78 -7.13 -3.27
N VAL A 46 5.95 -6.57 -3.61
CA VAL A 46 6.44 -5.29 -3.09
C VAL A 46 6.99 -4.44 -4.24
N PRO A 47 6.78 -3.11 -4.25
CA PRO A 47 5.97 -2.35 -3.30
C PRO A 47 4.47 -2.63 -3.46
N THR A 48 3.73 -2.53 -2.36
CA THR A 48 2.26 -2.56 -2.31
C THR A 48 1.78 -1.37 -1.49
N LEU A 49 0.79 -0.64 -2.00
CA LEU A 49 0.09 0.42 -1.27
C LEU A 49 -1.25 -0.14 -0.79
N ILE A 50 -1.56 0.04 0.48
CA ILE A 50 -2.79 -0.45 1.12
C ILE A 50 -3.56 0.75 1.65
N ALA A 51 -4.86 0.80 1.37
CA ALA A 51 -5.77 1.73 2.01
C ALA A 51 -6.41 1.04 3.22
N TYR A 52 -6.37 1.71 4.37
CA TYR A 52 -6.88 1.19 5.63
C TYR A 52 -7.72 2.26 6.32
N ASN A 53 -8.93 1.90 6.75
CA ASN A 53 -9.80 2.75 7.55
C ASN A 53 -10.45 1.93 8.69
N ARG A 54 -11.49 2.48 9.32
CA ARG A 54 -12.22 1.83 10.42
C ARG A 54 -12.85 0.48 10.07
N GLU A 55 -13.07 0.19 8.79
CA GLU A 55 -13.63 -1.07 8.28
C GLU A 55 -12.53 -2.09 7.94
N GLY A 56 -11.26 -1.71 8.11
CA GLY A 56 -10.11 -2.53 7.78
C GLY A 56 -9.46 -2.12 6.47
N ILE A 57 -8.92 -3.11 5.74
CA ILE A 57 -8.29 -2.89 4.43
C ILE A 57 -9.37 -2.74 3.37
N THR A 58 -9.46 -1.56 2.76
CA THR A 58 -10.50 -1.22 1.77
C THR A 58 -10.01 -1.35 0.32
N GLY A 59 -8.70 -1.38 0.12
CA GLY A 59 -8.12 -1.53 -1.22
C GLY A 59 -6.62 -1.72 -1.22
N ARG A 60 -6.08 -2.11 -2.38
CA ARG A 60 -4.65 -2.27 -2.61
C ARG A 60 -4.24 -1.92 -4.05
N LEU A 61 -3.03 -1.42 -4.20
CA LEU A 61 -2.31 -1.30 -5.48
C LEU A 61 -0.96 -2.01 -5.37
N VAL A 62 -0.58 -2.78 -6.38
CA VAL A 62 0.65 -3.58 -6.39
C VAL A 62 1.58 -3.18 -7.53
N GLU A 63 2.89 -3.22 -7.28
CA GLU A 63 3.97 -3.19 -8.28
C GLU A 63 3.80 -2.12 -9.37
N THR A 64 3.50 -2.53 -10.61
CA THR A 64 3.42 -1.66 -11.78
C THR A 64 2.24 -0.70 -11.71
N GLN A 65 1.19 -1.03 -10.96
CA GLN A 65 0.06 -0.13 -10.74
C GLN A 65 0.50 1.14 -9.99
N LEU A 66 1.56 1.04 -9.16
CA LEU A 66 2.17 2.15 -8.43
C LEU A 66 3.14 2.99 -9.29
N LEU A 67 3.36 2.61 -10.55
CA LEU A 67 4.17 3.41 -11.48
C LEU A 67 3.33 4.47 -12.21
N ASN A 68 2.00 4.37 -12.15
CA ASN A 68 1.09 5.31 -12.79
C ASN A 68 0.48 6.26 -11.76
N TYR A 69 0.85 7.54 -11.86
CA TYR A 69 0.32 8.62 -11.01
C TYR A 69 -1.21 8.64 -10.93
N ASN A 70 -1.90 8.53 -12.07
CA ASN A 70 -3.36 8.62 -12.12
C ASN A 70 -4.03 7.42 -11.43
N ASN A 71 -3.41 6.24 -11.46
CA ASN A 71 -3.92 5.08 -10.73
C ASN A 71 -3.85 5.32 -9.22
N ILE A 72 -2.75 5.91 -8.73
CA ILE A 72 -2.59 6.21 -7.31
C ILE A 72 -3.59 7.28 -6.85
N ILE A 73 -3.76 8.36 -7.62
CA ILE A 73 -4.75 9.41 -7.28
C ILE A 73 -6.16 8.84 -7.23
N ARG A 74 -6.59 8.07 -8.24
CA ARG A 74 -7.92 7.44 -8.25
C ARG A 74 -8.13 6.52 -7.05
N PHE A 75 -7.11 5.75 -6.70
CA PHE A 75 -7.12 4.88 -5.53
C PHE A 75 -7.28 5.67 -4.22
N LEU A 76 -6.53 6.77 -4.06
CA LEU A 76 -6.66 7.61 -2.86
C LEU A 76 -8.04 8.25 -2.78
N SER A 77 -8.56 8.78 -3.89
CA SER A 77 -9.91 9.36 -3.95
C SER A 77 -11.01 8.36 -3.61
N SER A 78 -10.90 7.09 -4.01
CA SER A 78 -11.94 6.09 -3.73
C SER A 78 -11.96 5.58 -2.29
N HIS A 79 -10.93 5.88 -1.48
CA HIS A 79 -10.77 5.29 -0.15
C HIS A 79 -10.63 6.30 1.00
N PHE A 80 -10.36 7.57 0.71
CA PHE A 80 -10.08 8.60 1.72
C PHE A 80 -10.91 9.89 1.54
N GLN A 81 -12.02 9.83 0.79
CA GLN A 81 -13.01 10.92 0.68
C GLN A 81 -14.11 10.81 1.74
#